data_AF-A0A973FVI3-F1
#
_entry.id   AF-A0A973FVI3-F1
#
_cell.length_a   1.000
_cell.length_b   1.000
_cell.length_c   1.000
_cell.angle_alpha   90.00
_cell.angle_beta   90.00
_cell.angle_gamma   90.00
#
_symmetry.space_group_name_H-M   'P 1'
#
loop_
_entity.id
_entity.type
_entity.pdbx_description
1 polymer ?
#
loop_
_entity_poly.entity_id
_entity_poly.type
_entity_poly.pdbx_seq_one_letter_code
_entity_poly.pdbx_strand_id
1 'polypeptide(L)'
;MIDKNLFQRIADRIDSYRDAMIELQIGLTAIPAVGPENGGDGELLKANYLKKRLIELGFTNFQHYDAQDERVSSKTRPNFFTTVDGRNKSSFTWIITHLDIVPPGELKLWSRDPYTAYIKDGHLIGRGVEDNQQDMVASIFAAKAILDEGVTTPNSIGLGFVADEETSGHTGLHHVMGVNEKLFGRNDLIIIPDSGNSEGSLIEVAEKSMLWIKFKTKGKQCHGSKPQLGNNAFVAASHLVTKLACLKKIFSKSDPLYDP
;
A
#
# COMPACT_ATOMS: atom_id res chain seq x y z
N MET A 1 2.81 -12.26 -29.04
CA MET A 1 4.22 -12.32 -28.60
C MET A 1 4.73 -10.89 -28.44
N ILE A 2 5.44 -10.60 -27.35
CA ILE A 2 6.04 -9.29 -27.13
C ILE A 2 7.18 -9.12 -28.14
N ASP A 3 7.24 -7.96 -28.79
CA ASP A 3 8.39 -7.58 -29.63
C ASP A 3 9.62 -7.45 -28.72
N LYS A 4 10.60 -8.35 -28.91
CA LYS A 4 11.81 -8.40 -28.08
C LYS A 4 12.65 -7.12 -28.18
N ASN A 5 12.67 -6.47 -29.34
CA ASN A 5 13.43 -5.23 -29.52
C ASN A 5 12.75 -4.09 -28.77
N LEU A 6 11.41 -4.04 -28.83
CA LEU A 6 10.64 -3.07 -28.06
C LEU A 6 10.81 -3.29 -26.56
N PHE A 7 10.75 -4.53 -26.09
CA PHE A 7 10.97 -4.87 -24.69
C PHE A 7 12.34 -4.42 -24.22
N GLN A 8 13.40 -4.76 -24.95
CA GLN A 8 14.76 -4.37 -24.58
C GLN A 8 14.90 -2.84 -24.52
N ARG A 9 14.34 -2.12 -25.49
CA ARG A 9 14.36 -0.65 -25.51
C ARG A 9 13.70 -0.04 -24.27
N ILE A 10 12.56 -0.59 -23.84
CA ILE A 10 11.87 -0.15 -22.62
C ILE A 10 12.68 -0.50 -21.37
N ALA A 11 13.25 -1.72 -21.31
CA ALA A 11 14.09 -2.14 -20.18
C ALA A 11 15.33 -1.24 -20.03
N ASP A 12 16.05 -0.97 -21.12
CA ASP A 12 17.21 -0.07 -21.13
C ASP A 12 16.81 1.35 -20.67
N ARG A 13 15.61 1.80 -21.06
CA ARG A 13 15.08 3.09 -20.61
C ARG A 13 14.81 3.09 -19.11
N ILE A 14 14.21 2.03 -18.56
CA ILE A 14 13.97 1.87 -17.13
C ILE A 14 15.29 1.87 -16.36
N ASP A 15 16.31 1.15 -16.83
CA ASP A 15 17.64 1.12 -16.21
C ASP A 15 18.28 2.50 -16.13
N SER A 16 18.03 3.37 -17.12
CA SER A 16 18.51 4.75 -17.12
C SER A 16 17.89 5.65 -16.03
N TYR A 17 16.81 5.21 -15.39
CA TYR A 17 16.10 5.98 -14.37
C TYR A 17 16.48 5.65 -12.93
N ARG A 18 17.47 4.77 -12.70
CA ARG A 18 17.86 4.30 -11.37
C ARG A 18 17.95 5.41 -10.32
N ASP A 19 18.68 6.49 -10.61
CA ASP A 19 18.88 7.58 -9.65
C ASP A 19 17.58 8.36 -9.38
N ALA A 20 16.75 8.55 -10.41
CA ALA A 20 15.46 9.22 -10.28
C ALA A 20 14.44 8.37 -9.49
N MET A 21 14.48 7.04 -9.63
CA MET A 21 13.69 6.12 -8.82
C MET A 21 14.08 6.21 -7.35
N ILE A 22 15.39 6.17 -7.06
CA ILE A 22 15.93 6.29 -5.71
C ILE A 22 15.55 7.66 -5.10
N GLU A 23 15.66 8.75 -5.87
CA GLU A 23 15.29 10.09 -5.41
C GLU A 23 13.79 10.17 -5.05
N LEU A 24 12.92 9.66 -5.93
CA LEU A 24 11.48 9.64 -5.69
C LEU A 24 11.16 8.81 -4.44
N GLN A 25 11.76 7.63 -4.32
CA GLN A 25 11.57 6.74 -3.18
C GLN A 25 12.00 7.39 -1.86
N ILE A 26 13.18 8.01 -1.81
CA ILE A 26 13.67 8.74 -0.63
C ILE A 26 12.70 9.86 -0.25
N GLY A 27 12.23 10.64 -1.24
CA GLY A 27 11.31 11.74 -1.01
C GLY A 27 9.93 11.29 -0.51
N LEU A 28 9.41 10.16 -0.99
CA LEU A 28 8.18 9.55 -0.49
C LEU A 28 8.35 9.06 0.95
N THR A 29 9.45 8.37 1.25
CA THR A 29 9.74 7.83 2.60
C THR A 29 9.91 8.94 3.64
N ALA A 30 10.43 10.11 3.23
CA ALA A 30 10.58 11.29 4.08
C ALA A 30 9.25 11.91 4.54
N ILE A 31 8.12 11.49 3.96
CA ILE A 31 6.78 11.98 4.32
C ILE A 31 5.98 10.83 4.93
N PRO A 32 5.96 10.69 6.27
CA PRO A 32 5.21 9.64 6.93
C PRO A 32 3.72 9.81 6.67
N ALA A 33 3.10 8.81 6.03
CA ALA A 33 1.67 8.78 5.73
C ALA A 33 0.98 7.74 6.61
N VAL A 34 1.01 7.95 7.93
CA VAL A 34 0.37 7.04 8.88
C VAL A 34 -1.10 7.44 9.04
N GLY A 35 -2.02 6.48 8.94
CA GLY A 35 -3.45 6.73 9.11
C GLY A 35 -3.88 7.03 10.56
N PRO A 36 -5.10 7.58 10.77
CA PRO A 36 -5.61 7.97 12.09
C PRO A 36 -5.81 6.80 13.06
N GLU A 37 -6.05 5.59 12.56
CA GLU A 37 -6.09 4.33 13.32
C GLU A 37 -4.79 4.09 14.09
N ASN A 38 -3.69 4.57 13.53
CA ASN A 38 -2.34 4.47 14.05
C ASN A 38 -1.84 5.80 14.64
N GLY A 39 -2.74 6.79 14.81
CA GLY A 39 -2.43 8.10 15.39
C GLY A 39 -1.66 9.05 14.47
N GLY A 40 -1.65 8.79 13.16
CA GLY A 40 -1.08 9.71 12.17
C GLY A 40 -2.12 10.63 11.53
N ASP A 41 -1.65 11.52 10.65
CA ASP A 41 -2.45 12.59 10.02
C ASP A 41 -2.86 12.26 8.57
N GLY A 42 -2.65 11.01 8.15
CA GLY A 42 -3.01 10.51 6.83
C GLY A 42 -2.03 10.88 5.71
N GLU A 43 -2.52 10.73 4.48
CA GLU A 43 -1.68 10.55 3.30
C GLU A 43 -1.54 11.83 2.47
N LEU A 44 -2.27 12.90 2.80
CA LEU A 44 -2.41 14.09 1.96
C LEU A 44 -1.07 14.74 1.59
N LEU A 45 -0.13 14.86 2.55
CA LEU A 45 1.18 15.44 2.28
C LEU A 45 1.99 14.60 1.28
N LYS A 46 1.95 13.26 1.43
CA LYS A 46 2.64 12.35 0.51
C LYS A 46 1.98 12.35 -0.85
N ALA A 47 0.64 12.35 -0.92
CA ALA A 47 -0.12 12.43 -2.16
C ALA A 47 0.20 13.71 -2.94
N ASN A 48 0.27 14.86 -2.26
CA ASN A 48 0.63 16.13 -2.88
C ASN A 48 2.06 16.14 -3.42
N TYR A 49 3.01 15.60 -2.63
CA TYR A 49 4.38 15.42 -3.08
C TYR A 49 4.44 14.53 -4.33
N LEU A 50 3.80 13.37 -4.29
CA LEU A 50 3.76 12.42 -5.39
C LEU A 50 3.15 13.03 -6.65
N LYS A 51 1.99 13.68 -6.54
CA LYS A 51 1.32 14.35 -7.67
C LYS A 51 2.23 15.41 -8.32
N LYS A 52 2.95 16.20 -7.51
CA LYS A 52 3.93 17.16 -8.02
C LYS A 52 5.04 16.44 -8.81
N ARG A 53 5.60 15.36 -8.27
CA ARG A 53 6.63 14.56 -8.96
C ARG A 53 6.09 13.93 -10.26
N LEU A 54 4.87 13.44 -10.27
CA LEU A 54 4.23 12.90 -11.48
C LEU A 54 4.09 13.96 -12.58
N ILE A 55 3.70 15.19 -12.23
CA ILE A 55 3.65 16.30 -13.18
C ILE A 55 5.05 16.59 -13.75
N GLU A 56 6.07 16.64 -12.91
CA GLU A 56 7.47 16.83 -13.33
C GLU A 56 7.98 15.69 -14.23
N LEU A 57 7.46 14.47 -14.04
CA LEU A 57 7.79 13.29 -14.85
C LEU A 57 7.03 13.21 -16.18
N GLY A 58 6.06 14.10 -16.42
CA GLY A 58 5.31 14.21 -17.68
C GLY A 58 3.87 13.70 -17.65
N PHE A 59 3.36 13.27 -16.50
CA PHE A 59 1.97 12.84 -16.35
C PHE A 59 1.05 14.06 -16.26
N THR A 60 -0.08 14.04 -16.97
CA THR A 60 -0.94 15.24 -17.12
C THR A 60 -2.42 15.00 -16.84
N ASN A 61 -2.92 13.76 -16.99
CA ASN A 61 -4.32 13.45 -16.74
C ASN A 61 -4.49 12.95 -15.31
N PHE A 62 -5.19 13.69 -14.44
CA PHE A 62 -5.40 13.32 -13.04
C PHE A 62 -6.89 13.34 -12.67
N GLN A 63 -7.33 12.32 -11.94
CA GLN A 63 -8.67 12.21 -11.36
C GLN A 63 -8.56 11.97 -9.86
N HIS A 64 -9.44 12.58 -9.06
CA HIS A 64 -9.41 12.56 -7.60
C HIS A 64 -10.74 12.04 -7.07
N TYR A 65 -10.67 11.14 -6.11
CA TYR A 65 -11.78 10.43 -5.46
C TYR A 65 -11.58 10.46 -3.94
N ASP A 66 -11.38 11.66 -3.43
CA ASP A 66 -10.95 11.88 -2.07
C ASP A 66 -12.07 11.64 -1.05
N ALA A 67 -11.81 10.84 -0.02
CA ALA A 67 -12.75 10.57 1.04
C ALA A 67 -12.66 11.64 2.14
N GLN A 68 -13.79 11.98 2.76
CA GLN A 68 -13.82 12.89 3.91
C GLN A 68 -13.56 12.13 5.22
N ASP A 69 -12.70 12.66 6.08
CA ASP A 69 -12.41 12.09 7.40
C ASP A 69 -12.03 13.19 8.40
N GLU A 70 -12.94 13.49 9.35
CA GLU A 70 -12.75 14.52 10.38
C GLU A 70 -11.64 14.19 11.40
N ARG A 71 -11.07 12.99 11.37
CA ARG A 71 -10.01 12.56 12.30
C ARG A 71 -8.62 13.05 11.88
N VAL A 72 -8.44 13.46 10.63
CA VAL A 72 -7.18 14.01 10.12
C VAL A 72 -7.28 15.53 9.92
N SER A 73 -6.17 16.25 10.02
CA SER A 73 -6.13 17.71 9.98
C SER A 73 -6.64 18.30 8.67
N SER A 74 -6.40 17.59 7.56
CA SER A 74 -6.85 17.94 6.21
C SER A 74 -8.35 17.72 5.99
N LYS A 75 -9.01 16.99 6.89
CA LYS A 75 -10.36 16.45 6.72
C LYS A 75 -10.53 15.52 5.51
N THR A 76 -9.43 15.12 4.86
CA THR A 76 -9.43 14.49 3.54
C THR A 76 -8.40 13.37 3.46
N ARG A 77 -8.83 12.20 2.97
CA ARG A 77 -8.04 11.02 2.66
C ARG A 77 -7.92 10.92 1.14
N PRO A 78 -6.73 11.16 0.55
CA PRO A 78 -6.59 11.30 -0.89
C PRO A 78 -6.67 9.95 -1.61
N ASN A 79 -7.41 9.90 -2.72
CA ASN A 79 -7.32 8.80 -3.68
C ASN A 79 -7.25 9.41 -5.07
N PHE A 80 -6.16 9.19 -5.78
CA PHE A 80 -6.03 9.79 -7.10
C PHE A 80 -5.41 8.86 -8.11
N PHE A 81 -5.75 9.13 -9.37
CA PHE A 81 -5.41 8.30 -10.50
C PHE A 81 -4.80 9.15 -11.59
N THR A 82 -3.85 8.60 -12.34
CA THR A 82 -3.35 9.21 -13.57
C THR A 82 -3.34 8.21 -14.71
N THR A 83 -3.50 8.67 -15.95
CA THR A 83 -3.57 7.79 -17.11
C THR A 83 -2.65 8.22 -18.24
N VAL A 84 -2.20 7.24 -19.01
CA VAL A 84 -1.51 7.40 -20.29
C VAL A 84 -2.34 6.73 -21.38
N ASP A 85 -2.75 7.50 -22.39
CA ASP A 85 -3.62 7.04 -23.46
C ASP A 85 -2.93 5.96 -24.32
N GLY A 86 -3.61 4.82 -24.45
CA GLY A 86 -3.29 3.80 -25.44
C GLY A 86 -4.10 3.97 -26.73
N ARG A 87 -4.06 2.95 -27.59
CA ARG A 87 -4.90 2.88 -28.79
C ARG A 87 -6.38 2.79 -28.44
N ASN A 88 -6.71 2.02 -27.40
CA ASN A 88 -8.05 1.97 -26.82
C ASN A 88 -8.09 2.85 -25.56
N LYS A 89 -8.84 3.96 -25.63
CA LYS A 89 -9.02 4.93 -24.53
C LYS A 89 -10.10 4.52 -23.52
N SER A 90 -10.76 3.38 -23.74
CA SER A 90 -11.87 2.89 -22.91
C SER A 90 -11.60 1.51 -22.32
N SER A 91 -10.36 1.03 -22.41
CA SER A 91 -9.87 -0.17 -21.72
C SER A 91 -8.51 0.14 -21.14
N PHE A 92 -8.33 -0.20 -19.87
CA PHE A 92 -7.16 0.15 -19.10
C PHE A 92 -6.45 -1.10 -18.58
N THR A 93 -5.13 -1.00 -18.49
CA THR A 93 -4.34 -1.78 -17.54
C THR A 93 -4.06 -0.87 -16.35
N TRP A 94 -4.81 -1.07 -15.28
CA TRP A 94 -4.64 -0.36 -14.01
C TRP A 94 -3.56 -1.04 -13.17
N ILE A 95 -2.67 -0.23 -12.62
CA ILE A 95 -1.74 -0.63 -11.57
C ILE A 95 -2.08 0.22 -10.35
N ILE A 96 -2.49 -0.42 -9.26
CA ILE A 96 -3.01 0.26 -8.07
C ILE A 96 -2.04 -0.01 -6.91
N THR A 97 -1.61 1.06 -6.26
CA THR A 97 -0.67 1.05 -5.13
C THR A 97 -1.20 1.95 -4.03
N HIS A 98 -0.74 1.77 -2.80
CA HIS A 98 -1.23 2.52 -1.65
C HIS A 98 -0.20 3.53 -1.11
N LEU A 99 -0.71 4.61 -0.52
CA LEU A 99 0.07 5.75 -0.05
C LEU A 99 0.45 5.61 1.42
N ASP A 100 -0.41 4.97 2.20
CA ASP A 100 -0.25 4.84 3.63
C ASP A 100 0.90 3.90 4.00
N ILE A 101 1.29 3.95 5.26
CA ILE A 101 2.31 3.10 5.84
C ILE A 101 1.91 2.74 7.27
N VAL A 102 2.31 1.56 7.74
CA VAL A 102 2.26 1.26 9.18
C VAL A 102 3.28 2.07 10.00
N PRO A 103 3.04 2.23 11.32
CA PRO A 103 4.05 2.75 12.23
C PRO A 103 5.40 2.02 12.15
N PRO A 104 6.52 2.71 12.38
CA PRO A 104 7.84 2.09 12.33
C PRO A 104 8.13 1.19 13.54
N GLY A 105 7.27 1.19 14.56
CA GLY A 105 7.53 0.49 15.82
C GLY A 105 8.55 1.22 16.69
N GLU A 106 9.34 0.47 17.47
CA GLU A 106 10.29 1.06 18.41
C GLU A 106 11.51 1.66 17.70
N LEU A 107 11.61 2.99 17.68
CA LEU A 107 12.69 3.72 16.98
C LEU A 107 14.10 3.30 17.39
N LYS A 108 14.32 2.92 18.66
CA LYS A 108 15.64 2.45 19.15
C LYS A 108 16.11 1.13 18.51
N LEU A 109 15.19 0.36 17.92
CA LEU A 109 15.52 -0.89 17.21
C LEU A 109 15.92 -0.63 15.76
N TRP A 110 15.64 0.57 15.25
CA TRP A 110 16.13 0.98 13.95
C TRP A 110 17.59 1.42 14.04
N SER A 111 18.38 1.04 13.04
CA SER A 111 19.77 1.48 12.94
C SER A 111 19.90 2.98 12.60
N ARG A 112 18.85 3.58 12.05
CA ARG A 112 18.74 5.00 11.64
C ARG A 112 17.28 5.45 11.73
N ASP A 113 17.02 6.74 11.53
CA ASP A 113 15.64 7.23 11.38
C ASP A 113 14.92 6.48 10.23
N PRO A 114 13.79 5.81 10.50
CA PRO A 114 13.05 5.05 9.48
C PRO A 114 12.54 5.91 8.31
N TYR A 115 12.39 7.21 8.50
CA TYR A 115 11.87 8.12 7.47
C TYR A 115 12.99 8.81 6.68
N THR A 116 14.26 8.58 7.04
CA THR A 116 15.40 9.03 6.25
C THR A 116 15.97 7.84 5.49
N ALA A 117 15.34 7.50 4.36
CA ALA A 117 15.72 6.32 3.60
C ALA A 117 17.19 6.40 3.14
N TYR A 118 17.91 5.28 3.18
CA TYR A 118 19.33 5.23 2.84
C TYR A 118 19.69 3.92 2.15
N ILE A 119 20.75 3.98 1.34
CA ILE A 119 21.27 2.80 0.66
C ILE A 119 22.33 2.12 1.52
N LYS A 120 22.23 0.80 1.64
CA LYS A 120 23.25 -0.06 2.26
C LYS A 120 23.29 -1.40 1.54
N ASP A 121 24.48 -1.83 1.12
CA ASP A 121 24.70 -3.12 0.47
C ASP A 121 23.75 -3.39 -0.71
N GLY A 122 23.49 -2.35 -1.52
CA GLY A 122 22.60 -2.42 -2.68
C GLY A 122 21.09 -2.33 -2.36
N HIS A 123 20.71 -2.25 -1.09
CA HIS A 123 19.32 -2.16 -0.64
C HIS A 123 18.98 -0.74 -0.21
N LEU A 124 17.79 -0.26 -0.55
CA LEU A 124 17.24 0.99 -0.04
C LEU A 124 16.40 0.67 1.21
N ILE A 125 16.74 1.28 2.34
CA ILE A 125 16.19 0.94 3.65
C ILE A 125 15.44 2.14 4.21
N GLY A 126 14.17 1.95 4.56
CA GLY A 126 13.30 2.95 5.18
C GLY A 126 11.90 2.38 5.41
N ARG A 127 11.09 3.02 6.26
CA ARG A 127 9.70 2.62 6.49
C ARG A 127 8.87 2.93 5.26
N GLY A 128 8.25 1.88 4.75
CA GLY A 128 7.33 1.90 3.64
C GLY A 128 8.03 1.87 2.31
N VAL A 129 9.35 1.63 2.31
CA VAL A 129 10.11 1.48 1.07
C VAL A 129 9.58 0.31 0.29
N GLU A 130 9.51 -0.87 0.91
CA GLU A 130 9.02 -2.08 0.26
C GLU A 130 7.49 -2.03 0.17
N ASP A 131 6.80 -2.00 1.31
CA ASP A 131 5.34 -1.86 1.39
C ASP A 131 4.82 -0.40 1.50
N ASN A 132 4.23 0.20 0.46
CA ASN A 132 4.12 -0.26 -0.93
C ASN A 132 4.76 0.75 -1.91
N GLN A 133 5.70 1.57 -1.44
CA GLN A 133 6.27 2.63 -2.27
C GLN A 133 7.19 2.10 -3.38
N GLN A 134 7.85 0.95 -3.19
CA GLN A 134 8.72 0.35 -4.20
C GLN A 134 7.92 0.02 -5.45
N ASP A 135 6.78 -0.63 -5.27
CA ASP A 135 5.90 -1.02 -6.37
C ASP A 135 5.24 0.21 -7.02
N MET A 136 4.91 1.21 -6.21
CA MET A 136 4.49 2.53 -6.70
C MET A 136 5.54 3.17 -7.62
N VAL A 137 6.78 3.27 -7.16
CA VAL A 137 7.88 3.85 -7.95
C VAL A 137 8.14 3.02 -9.20
N ALA A 138 8.20 1.69 -9.10
CA ALA A 138 8.39 0.81 -10.25
C ALA A 138 7.30 1.01 -11.32
N SER A 139 6.04 1.08 -10.89
CA SER A 139 4.88 1.28 -11.77
C SER A 139 4.90 2.63 -12.49
N ILE A 140 5.26 3.69 -11.76
CA ILE A 140 5.41 5.04 -12.31
C ILE A 140 6.48 5.06 -13.40
N PHE A 141 7.64 4.48 -13.14
CA PHE A 141 8.74 4.51 -14.09
C PHE A 141 8.56 3.55 -15.27
N ALA A 142 7.80 2.46 -15.11
CA ALA A 142 7.35 1.64 -16.24
C ALA A 142 6.44 2.43 -17.18
N ALA A 143 5.43 3.13 -16.65
CA ALA A 143 4.56 3.99 -17.45
C ALA A 143 5.32 5.17 -18.08
N LYS A 144 6.27 5.75 -17.33
CA LYS A 144 7.16 6.81 -17.85
C LYS A 144 8.02 6.32 -19.00
N ALA A 145 8.60 5.12 -18.92
CA ALA A 145 9.41 4.58 -20.01
C ALA A 145 8.59 4.45 -21.31
N ILE A 146 7.33 4.01 -21.20
CA ILE A 146 6.41 3.93 -22.33
C ILE A 146 6.12 5.32 -22.92
N LEU A 147 5.89 6.31 -22.06
CA LEU A 147 5.65 7.71 -22.45
C LEU A 147 6.86 8.32 -23.17
N ASP A 148 8.04 8.27 -22.55
CA ASP A 148 9.27 8.88 -23.06
C ASP A 148 9.76 8.20 -24.35
N GLU A 149 9.50 6.90 -24.51
CA GLU A 149 9.80 6.14 -25.73
C GLU A 149 8.73 6.30 -26.83
N GLY A 150 7.68 7.08 -26.58
CA GLY A 150 6.60 7.34 -27.54
C GLY A 150 5.84 6.07 -27.94
N VAL A 151 5.74 5.09 -27.06
CA VAL A 151 5.11 3.80 -27.34
C VAL A 151 3.62 3.88 -27.06
N THR A 152 2.80 3.60 -28.07
CA THR A 152 1.33 3.49 -27.88
C THR A 152 0.93 2.05 -27.58
N THR A 153 0.50 1.80 -26.34
CA THR A 153 0.02 0.48 -25.89
C THR A 153 -1.37 0.15 -26.46
N PRO A 154 -1.77 -1.14 -26.54
CA PRO A 154 -3.13 -1.52 -26.96
C PRO A 154 -4.21 -0.93 -26.04
N ASN A 155 -4.04 -1.11 -24.73
CA ASN A 155 -4.89 -0.53 -23.68
C ASN A 155 -4.23 0.73 -23.13
N SER A 156 -5.03 1.64 -22.60
CA SER A 156 -4.50 2.76 -21.83
C SER A 156 -3.88 2.26 -20.53
N ILE A 157 -2.91 2.99 -19.98
CA ILE A 157 -2.30 2.66 -18.69
C ILE A 157 -2.96 3.56 -17.65
N GLY A 158 -3.36 2.97 -16.53
CA GLY A 158 -3.85 3.71 -15.38
C GLY A 158 -2.98 3.43 -14.17
N LEU A 159 -2.60 4.46 -13.43
CA LEU A 159 -1.90 4.35 -12.15
C LEU A 159 -2.84 4.88 -11.07
N GLY A 160 -3.09 4.07 -10.04
CA GLY A 160 -3.90 4.43 -8.88
C GLY A 160 -3.06 4.54 -7.62
N PHE A 161 -3.29 5.59 -6.85
CA PHE A 161 -2.64 5.86 -5.57
C PHE A 161 -3.72 6.11 -4.52
N VAL A 162 -3.90 5.15 -3.63
CA VAL A 162 -5.04 5.11 -2.71
C VAL A 162 -4.62 5.17 -1.25
N ALA A 163 -5.51 5.64 -0.39
CA ALA A 163 -5.28 5.70 1.05
C ALA A 163 -5.81 4.43 1.74
N ASP A 164 -5.41 4.24 3.00
CA ASP A 164 -6.08 3.39 3.99
C ASP A 164 -6.06 1.88 3.69
N GLU A 165 -5.09 1.42 2.90
CA GLU A 165 -4.94 -0.01 2.60
C GLU A 165 -4.57 -0.79 3.87
N GLU A 166 -3.59 -0.29 4.64
CA GLU A 166 -2.93 -0.97 5.77
C GLU A 166 -3.85 -1.17 6.99
N THR A 167 -5.07 -0.66 6.92
CA THR A 167 -6.04 -0.80 8.00
C THR A 167 -7.35 -1.42 7.53
N SER A 168 -8.05 -0.79 6.58
CA SER A 168 -9.46 -1.12 6.38
C SER A 168 -9.97 -0.98 4.95
N GLY A 169 -9.29 -0.18 4.12
CA GLY A 169 -9.69 0.17 2.76
C GLY A 169 -10.93 1.07 2.67
N HIS A 170 -11.56 1.45 3.79
CA HIS A 170 -12.85 2.16 3.79
C HIS A 170 -12.73 3.56 3.19
N THR A 171 -11.71 4.31 3.57
CA THR A 171 -11.44 5.64 2.99
C THR A 171 -10.59 5.56 1.71
N GLY A 172 -10.16 4.35 1.34
CA GLY A 172 -9.42 3.99 0.15
C GLY A 172 -10.29 3.46 -0.99
N LEU A 173 -9.92 2.28 -1.52
CA LEU A 173 -10.61 1.65 -2.65
C LEU A 173 -12.11 1.45 -2.43
N HIS A 174 -12.57 1.15 -1.21
CA HIS A 174 -14.01 1.01 -0.95
C HIS A 174 -14.75 2.34 -1.18
N HIS A 175 -14.15 3.47 -0.80
CA HIS A 175 -14.70 4.78 -1.10
C HIS A 175 -14.71 5.04 -2.61
N VAL A 176 -13.57 4.81 -3.29
CA VAL A 176 -13.46 4.98 -4.74
C VAL A 176 -14.51 4.13 -5.47
N MET A 177 -14.79 2.92 -4.99
CA MET A 177 -15.79 2.05 -5.60
C MET A 177 -17.24 2.42 -5.24
N GLY A 178 -17.43 3.13 -4.13
CA GLY A 178 -18.72 3.60 -3.67
C GLY A 178 -19.17 4.91 -4.32
N VAL A 179 -18.26 5.71 -4.87
CA VAL A 179 -18.63 6.90 -5.63
C VAL A 179 -19.29 6.48 -6.96
N ASN A 180 -20.33 7.20 -7.39
CA ASN A 180 -21.18 6.81 -8.52
C ASN A 180 -20.53 7.05 -9.91
N GLU A 181 -19.20 6.99 -9.97
CA GLU A 181 -18.41 7.08 -11.21
C GLU A 181 -17.82 5.71 -11.53
N LYS A 182 -18.05 5.24 -12.76
CA LYS A 182 -17.46 3.98 -13.23
C LYS A 182 -16.01 4.21 -13.66
N LEU A 183 -15.11 4.28 -12.69
CA LEU A 183 -13.66 4.39 -12.93
C LEU A 183 -13.12 3.13 -13.63
N PHE A 184 -13.55 1.94 -13.18
CA PHE A 184 -13.10 0.66 -13.71
C PHE A 184 -14.14 0.05 -14.68
N GLY A 185 -13.66 -0.34 -15.85
CA GLY A 185 -14.43 -0.99 -16.90
C GLY A 185 -14.38 -2.52 -16.84
N ARG A 186 -15.38 -3.18 -17.44
CA ARG A 186 -15.45 -4.66 -17.51
C ARG A 186 -14.29 -5.32 -18.25
N ASN A 187 -13.65 -4.58 -19.16
CA ASN A 187 -12.54 -5.06 -19.98
C ASN A 187 -11.18 -4.58 -19.47
N ASP A 188 -11.14 -4.00 -18.28
CA ASP A 188 -9.90 -3.55 -17.68
C ASP A 188 -9.14 -4.74 -17.08
N LEU A 189 -7.81 -4.64 -17.09
CA LEU A 189 -6.94 -5.47 -16.28
C LEU A 189 -6.52 -4.67 -15.06
N ILE A 190 -6.64 -5.25 -13.87
CA ILE A 190 -6.25 -4.60 -12.61
C ILE A 190 -5.10 -5.41 -12.02
N ILE A 191 -3.98 -4.74 -11.77
CA ILE A 191 -2.76 -5.29 -11.18
C ILE A 191 -2.53 -4.59 -9.85
N ILE A 192 -2.35 -5.37 -8.78
CA ILE A 192 -2.02 -4.88 -7.43
C ILE A 192 -0.66 -5.49 -7.09
N PRO A 193 0.44 -4.77 -7.31
CA PRO A 193 1.79 -5.26 -7.02
C PRO A 193 2.08 -5.06 -5.53
N ASP A 194 1.70 -6.03 -4.70
CA ASP A 194 1.88 -5.98 -3.23
C ASP A 194 2.54 -7.25 -2.65
N SER A 195 2.68 -8.28 -3.49
CA SER A 195 3.31 -9.56 -3.16
C SER A 195 3.98 -10.12 -4.41
N GLY A 196 5.06 -10.89 -4.23
CA GLY A 196 5.84 -11.40 -5.35
C GLY A 196 6.99 -12.32 -4.96
N ASN A 197 7.83 -12.63 -5.94
CA ASN A 197 9.09 -13.34 -5.74
C ASN A 197 10.25 -12.61 -6.44
N SER A 198 11.49 -12.99 -6.15
CA SER A 198 12.69 -12.37 -6.72
C SER A 198 12.76 -12.41 -8.26
N GLU A 199 12.08 -13.37 -8.88
CA GLU A 199 12.03 -13.52 -10.34
C GLU A 199 10.90 -12.68 -10.99
N GLY A 200 10.04 -12.03 -10.18
CA GLY A 200 8.84 -11.33 -10.68
C GLY A 200 7.85 -12.24 -11.41
N SER A 201 7.88 -13.55 -11.14
CA SER A 201 7.11 -14.57 -11.86
C SER A 201 5.88 -15.07 -11.10
N LEU A 202 5.78 -14.74 -9.82
CA LEU A 202 4.64 -15.10 -8.99
C LEU A 202 3.42 -14.24 -9.38
N ILE A 203 2.30 -14.90 -9.64
CA ILE A 203 1.01 -14.25 -9.85
C ILE A 203 0.04 -14.82 -8.83
N GLU A 204 -0.38 -13.98 -7.89
CA GLU A 204 -1.41 -14.30 -6.92
C GLU A 204 -2.80 -14.04 -7.53
N VAL A 205 -3.71 -14.98 -7.34
CA VAL A 205 -5.06 -14.95 -7.93
C VAL A 205 -6.18 -15.04 -6.89
N ALA A 206 -5.81 -15.11 -5.61
CA ALA A 206 -6.74 -15.21 -4.49
C ALA A 206 -6.07 -14.63 -3.24
N GLU A 207 -6.84 -13.93 -2.41
CA GLU A 207 -6.36 -13.27 -1.20
C GLU A 207 -7.20 -13.62 0.03
N LYS A 208 -6.62 -13.42 1.22
CA LYS A 208 -7.33 -13.58 2.49
C LYS A 208 -8.33 -12.46 2.70
N SER A 209 -9.46 -12.78 3.34
CA SER A 209 -10.23 -11.77 4.05
C SER A 209 -9.75 -11.64 5.49
N MET A 210 -9.97 -10.48 6.09
CA MET A 210 -9.57 -10.19 7.47
C MET A 210 -10.80 -10.06 8.38
N LEU A 211 -10.67 -10.58 9.61
CA LEU A 211 -11.61 -10.33 10.69
C LEU A 211 -10.85 -9.93 11.95
N TRP A 212 -10.92 -8.64 12.29
CA TRP A 212 -10.28 -8.12 13.51
C TRP A 212 -11.26 -8.13 14.68
N ILE A 213 -10.90 -8.81 15.76
CA ILE A 213 -11.74 -8.96 16.95
C ILE A 213 -11.02 -8.37 18.17
N LYS A 214 -11.65 -7.39 18.83
CA LYS A 214 -11.16 -6.79 20.06
C LYS A 214 -11.85 -7.40 21.28
N PHE A 215 -11.08 -8.10 22.12
CA PHE A 215 -11.56 -8.60 23.41
C PHE A 215 -11.23 -7.60 24.53
N LYS A 216 -12.23 -7.25 25.34
CA LYS A 216 -12.05 -6.43 26.55
C LYS A 216 -12.42 -7.24 27.78
N THR A 217 -11.43 -7.67 28.55
CA THR A 217 -11.67 -8.29 29.86
C THR A 217 -11.91 -7.21 30.91
N LYS A 218 -12.87 -7.45 31.81
CA LYS A 218 -13.17 -6.57 32.94
C LYS A 218 -12.90 -7.34 34.24
N GLY A 219 -12.29 -6.64 35.20
CA GLY A 219 -11.95 -7.18 36.50
C GLY A 219 -12.58 -6.38 37.64
N LYS A 220 -12.27 -6.77 38.87
CA LYS A 220 -12.66 -6.06 40.09
C LYS A 220 -11.36 -5.66 40.82
N GLN A 221 -11.12 -4.36 40.94
CA GLN A 221 -9.93 -3.84 41.62
C GLN A 221 -10.01 -4.14 43.13
N CYS A 222 -8.86 -4.43 43.73
CA CYS A 222 -8.71 -4.60 45.17
C CYS A 222 -7.29 -4.18 45.59
N HIS A 223 -7.05 -4.16 46.91
CA HIS A 223 -5.70 -3.92 47.44
C HIS A 223 -4.78 -5.10 47.10
N GLY A 224 -3.52 -4.84 46.68
CA GLY A 224 -2.59 -5.88 46.24
C GLY A 224 -2.30 -6.99 47.27
N SER A 225 -2.41 -6.67 48.57
CA SER A 225 -2.28 -7.66 49.65
C SER A 225 -3.55 -8.48 49.94
N LYS A 226 -4.68 -8.17 49.31
CA LYS A 226 -5.97 -8.89 49.46
C LYS A 226 -6.54 -9.33 48.11
N PRO A 227 -5.77 -10.10 47.31
CA PRO A 227 -6.15 -10.46 45.94
C PRO A 227 -7.48 -11.22 45.85
N GLN A 228 -7.86 -11.97 46.88
CA GLN A 228 -9.13 -12.70 46.98
C GLN A 228 -10.38 -11.81 46.95
N LEU A 229 -10.24 -10.49 47.19
CA LEU A 229 -11.36 -9.55 47.14
C LEU A 229 -11.62 -8.97 45.74
N GLY A 230 -10.70 -9.19 44.81
CA GLY A 230 -10.75 -8.69 43.44
C GLY A 230 -10.76 -9.79 42.38
N ASN A 231 -10.87 -9.37 41.12
CA ASN A 231 -10.78 -10.22 39.94
C ASN A 231 -9.75 -9.58 39.00
N ASN A 232 -8.63 -10.26 38.74
CA ASN A 232 -7.57 -9.72 37.90
C ASN A 232 -7.93 -9.88 36.41
N ALA A 233 -8.23 -8.75 35.74
CA ALA A 233 -8.56 -8.73 34.32
C ALA A 233 -7.41 -9.23 33.43
N PHE A 234 -6.15 -9.01 33.85
CA PHE A 234 -4.97 -9.45 33.11
C PHE A 234 -4.88 -10.97 33.10
N VAL A 235 -5.09 -11.63 34.24
CA VAL A 235 -5.12 -13.11 34.32
C VAL A 235 -6.20 -13.69 33.42
N ALA A 236 -7.41 -13.10 33.42
CA ALA A 236 -8.49 -13.53 32.54
C ALA A 236 -8.13 -13.36 31.05
N ALA A 237 -7.48 -12.24 30.68
CA ALA A 237 -7.02 -11.99 29.32
C ALA A 237 -5.91 -12.97 28.91
N SER A 238 -4.92 -13.23 29.77
CA SER A 238 -3.87 -14.22 29.52
C SER A 238 -4.47 -15.60 29.29
N HIS A 239 -5.44 -16.01 30.09
CA HIS A 239 -6.14 -17.28 29.89
C HIS A 239 -6.87 -17.32 28.54
N LEU A 240 -7.58 -16.25 28.16
CA LEU A 240 -8.22 -16.16 26.84
C LEU A 240 -7.20 -16.30 25.69
N VAL A 241 -6.05 -15.63 25.77
CA VAL A 241 -4.99 -15.73 24.75
C VAL A 241 -4.55 -17.19 24.55
N THR A 242 -4.32 -17.92 25.64
CA THR A 242 -3.95 -19.35 25.55
C THR A 242 -5.05 -20.20 24.91
N LYS A 243 -6.33 -19.87 25.14
CA LYS A 243 -7.46 -20.57 24.51
C LYS A 243 -7.59 -20.25 23.03
N LEU A 244 -7.37 -19.00 22.62
CA LEU A 244 -7.41 -18.59 21.22
C LEU A 244 -6.28 -19.25 20.40
N ALA A 245 -5.11 -19.49 20.99
CA ALA A 245 -4.03 -20.23 20.33
C ALA A 245 -4.45 -21.66 19.91
N CYS A 246 -5.42 -22.26 20.62
CA CYS A 246 -5.96 -23.57 20.28
C CYS A 246 -6.94 -23.56 19.09
N LEU A 247 -7.36 -22.39 18.58
CA LEU A 247 -8.30 -22.30 17.46
C LEU A 247 -7.77 -22.99 16.20
N LYS A 248 -6.46 -22.98 15.95
CA LYS A 248 -5.84 -23.70 14.82
C LYS A 248 -6.08 -25.22 14.87
N LYS A 249 -6.35 -25.79 16.06
CA LYS A 249 -6.70 -27.22 16.21
C LYS A 249 -8.16 -27.49 15.90
N ILE A 250 -9.03 -26.51 16.12
CA ILE A 250 -10.48 -26.60 15.86
C ILE A 250 -10.76 -26.29 14.38
N PHE A 251 -10.09 -25.28 13.84
CA PHE A 251 -10.17 -24.83 12.45
C PHE A 251 -8.85 -25.17 11.73
N SER A 252 -8.65 -26.47 11.48
CA SER A 252 -7.40 -27.01 10.93
C SER A 252 -7.41 -27.25 9.42
N LYS A 253 -8.45 -26.80 8.71
CA LYS A 253 -8.53 -26.95 7.25
C LYS A 253 -7.42 -26.11 6.60
N SER A 254 -6.76 -26.68 5.60
CA SER A 254 -5.76 -26.03 4.76
C SER A 254 -6.14 -26.19 3.30
N ASP A 255 -5.74 -25.25 2.46
CA ASP A 255 -5.91 -25.31 1.01
C ASP A 255 -4.52 -25.22 0.36
N PRO A 256 -4.11 -26.13 -0.54
CA PRO A 256 -2.80 -26.06 -1.20
C PRO A 256 -2.60 -24.82 -2.09
N LEU A 257 -3.68 -24.16 -2.51
CA LEU A 257 -3.62 -22.87 -3.20
C LEU A 257 -3.39 -21.70 -2.22
N TYR A 258 -3.22 -22.00 -0.94
CA TYR A 258 -3.19 -21.05 0.15
C TYR A 258 -2.05 -21.39 1.12
N ASP A 259 -0.98 -20.60 1.10
CA ASP A 259 0.12 -20.70 2.06
C ASP A 259 0.01 -19.54 3.07
N PRO A 260 -0.40 -19.80 4.33
CA PRO A 260 -0.73 -18.77 5.30
C PRO A 260 0.43 -17.90 5.79
#